data_AF-A0A843GSU7-F1
#
_entry.id   AF-A0A843GSU7-F1
#
_cell.length_a   1.000
_cell.length_b   1.000
_cell.length_c   1.000
_cell.angle_alpha   90.00
_cell.angle_beta   90.00
_cell.angle_gamma   90.00
#
_symmetry.space_group_name_H-M   'P 1'
#
loop_
_entity.id
_entity.type
_entity.pdbx_description
1 polymer ?
#
loop_
_entity_poly.entity_id
_entity_poly.type
_entity_poly.pdbx_seq_one_letter_code
_entity_poly.pdbx_strand_id
1 'polypeptide(L)'
;KTYVSKTNSKGKATFKLDGFKKMGTFTAVISYAGDDHYIKASKKIKLKFTFKTIKKGSKDKLTVKKIQRALKRNGYYLTFKKHYLKVDGIYGVCTVRSVKEFQKAKGLKVTGKVNYSTAKKLGIL
;
A
#
# COMPACT_ATOMS: atom_id res chain seq x y z
N LYS A 1 3.48 -10.67 15.41
CA LYS A 1 2.99 -9.60 16.31
C LYS A 1 1.65 -10.06 16.87
N THR A 2 1.49 -10.02 18.18
CA THR A 2 0.27 -10.45 18.88
C THR A 2 -0.57 -9.22 19.16
N TYR A 3 -1.87 -9.33 18.94
CA TYR A 3 -2.84 -8.28 19.22
C TYR A 3 -3.91 -8.86 20.12
N VAL A 4 -4.28 -8.14 21.17
CA VAL A 4 -5.29 -8.57 22.15
C VAL A 4 -6.43 -7.56 22.13
N SER A 5 -7.67 -8.04 22.12
CA SER A 5 -8.87 -7.23 22.23
C SER A 5 -9.90 -8.00 23.04
N LYS A 6 -10.69 -7.28 23.86
CA LYS A 6 -11.91 -7.83 24.44
C LYS A 6 -13.05 -7.75 23.42
N THR A 7 -14.01 -8.65 23.53
CA THR A 7 -15.26 -8.59 22.77
C THR A 7 -16.15 -7.48 23.34
N ASN A 8 -16.95 -6.83 22.49
CA ASN A 8 -18.01 -5.93 22.94
C ASN A 8 -19.24 -6.72 23.40
N SER A 9 -20.30 -6.01 23.84
CA SER A 9 -21.57 -6.61 24.27
C SER A 9 -22.28 -7.48 23.21
N LYS A 10 -21.84 -7.43 21.94
CA LYS A 10 -22.35 -8.24 20.84
C LYS A 10 -21.41 -9.40 20.47
N GLY A 11 -20.40 -9.70 21.31
CA GLY A 11 -19.41 -10.74 21.05
C GLY A 11 -18.42 -10.40 19.93
N LYS A 12 -18.30 -9.13 19.51
CA LYS A 12 -17.41 -8.73 18.40
C LYS A 12 -16.11 -8.12 18.93
N ALA A 13 -14.98 -8.61 18.42
CA ALA A 13 -13.66 -8.00 18.60
C ALA A 13 -13.12 -7.51 17.25
N THR A 14 -12.47 -6.35 17.24
CA THR A 14 -11.88 -5.75 16.02
C THR A 14 -10.38 -5.57 16.20
N PHE A 15 -9.60 -6.13 15.29
CA PHE A 15 -8.14 -6.01 15.31
C PHE A 15 -7.68 -5.02 14.24
N LYS A 16 -7.07 -3.92 14.66
CA LYS A 16 -6.38 -3.03 13.74
C LYS A 16 -4.97 -3.57 13.51
N LEU A 17 -4.77 -4.17 12.35
CA LEU A 17 -3.46 -4.71 11.98
C LEU A 17 -2.64 -3.61 11.28
N ASP A 18 -1.44 -3.34 11.77
CA ASP A 18 -0.57 -2.30 11.24
C ASP A 18 0.90 -2.78 11.10
N GLY A 19 1.74 -1.91 10.51
CA GLY A 19 3.19 -2.16 10.47
C GLY A 19 3.66 -3.27 9.54
N PHE A 20 2.86 -3.71 8.57
CA PHE A 20 3.28 -4.69 7.58
C PHE A 20 4.34 -4.11 6.64
N LYS A 21 5.60 -4.49 6.85
CA LYS A 21 6.74 -4.10 5.99
C LYS A 21 6.88 -4.94 4.73
N LYS A 22 6.12 -6.03 4.61
CA LYS A 22 6.16 -6.96 3.47
C LYS A 22 4.75 -7.23 2.96
N MET A 23 4.60 -7.23 1.65
CA MET A 23 3.40 -7.74 0.98
C MET A 23 3.46 -9.26 0.92
N GLY A 24 2.31 -9.93 1.03
CA GLY A 24 2.24 -11.39 1.03
C GLY A 24 0.97 -11.93 1.66
N THR A 25 0.88 -13.24 1.72
CA THR A 25 -0.17 -13.96 2.46
C THR A 25 0.34 -14.26 3.86
N PHE A 26 -0.42 -13.85 4.86
CA PHE A 26 -0.14 -14.11 6.27
C PHE A 26 -1.24 -14.97 6.86
N THR A 27 -0.90 -15.89 7.74
CA THR A 27 -1.88 -16.65 8.51
C THR A 27 -2.03 -16.00 9.86
N ALA A 28 -3.21 -15.43 10.13
CA ALA A 28 -3.59 -15.01 11.47
C ALA A 28 -4.20 -16.18 12.22
N VAL A 29 -3.77 -16.39 13.46
CA VAL A 29 -4.40 -17.31 14.41
C VAL A 29 -5.15 -16.47 15.42
N ILE A 30 -6.46 -16.60 15.45
CA ILE A 30 -7.31 -15.93 16.42
C ILE A 30 -7.60 -16.97 17.49
N SER A 31 -7.12 -16.71 18.71
CA SER A 31 -7.39 -17.56 19.87
C SER A 31 -8.36 -16.84 20.79
N TYR A 32 -9.41 -17.53 21.18
CA TYR A 32 -10.31 -17.16 22.25
C TYR A 32 -9.91 -17.98 23.48
N ALA A 33 -9.62 -17.31 24.59
CA ALA A 33 -9.08 -17.93 25.79
C ALA A 33 -10.10 -18.82 26.52
N GLY A 34 -11.39 -18.65 26.23
CA GLY A 34 -12.48 -19.23 27.01
C GLY A 34 -12.87 -18.36 28.20
N ASP A 35 -13.98 -18.73 28.83
CA ASP A 35 -14.47 -18.25 30.12
C ASP A 35 -15.22 -19.40 30.84
N ASP A 36 -15.88 -19.11 31.96
CA ASP A 36 -16.60 -20.11 32.77
C ASP A 36 -17.70 -20.84 32.00
N HIS A 37 -18.19 -20.26 30.88
CA HIS A 37 -19.28 -20.81 30.08
C HIS A 37 -18.80 -21.35 28.72
N TYR A 38 -17.71 -20.81 28.18
CA TYR A 38 -17.21 -21.17 26.85
C TYR A 38 -15.77 -21.68 26.88
N ILE A 39 -15.52 -22.81 26.22
CA ILE A 39 -14.17 -23.37 26.10
C ILE A 39 -13.25 -22.52 25.21
N LYS A 40 -11.94 -22.64 25.44
CA LYS A 40 -10.92 -22.07 24.55
C LYS A 40 -11.11 -22.56 23.11
N ALA A 41 -10.95 -21.66 22.14
CA ALA A 41 -11.10 -21.97 20.72
C ALA A 41 -10.06 -21.23 19.88
N SER A 42 -9.75 -21.74 18.69
CA SER A 42 -8.91 -20.99 17.74
C SER A 42 -9.35 -21.14 16.30
N LYS A 43 -9.14 -20.09 15.50
CA LYS A 43 -9.42 -20.08 14.06
C LYS A 43 -8.26 -19.49 13.28
N LYS A 44 -7.87 -20.17 12.20
CA LYS A 44 -6.85 -19.71 11.26
C LYS A 44 -7.50 -18.97 10.10
N ILE A 45 -6.98 -17.80 9.75
CA ILE A 45 -7.45 -16.99 8.62
C ILE A 45 -6.26 -16.56 7.77
N LYS A 46 -6.36 -16.75 6.45
CA LYS A 46 -5.36 -16.25 5.49
C LYS A 46 -5.69 -14.80 5.12
N LEU A 47 -4.74 -13.90 5.34
CA LEU A 47 -4.83 -12.48 5.01
C LEU A 47 -3.86 -12.17 3.87
N LYS A 48 -4.38 -11.71 2.73
CA LYS A 48 -3.56 -11.39 1.56
C LYS A 48 -3.35 -9.89 1.46
N PHE A 49 -2.15 -9.43 1.77
CA PHE A 49 -1.75 -8.03 1.60
C PHE A 49 -1.04 -7.87 0.26
N THR A 50 -1.71 -7.23 -0.70
CA THR A 50 -1.15 -6.91 -2.01
C THR A 50 -1.04 -5.41 -2.20
N PHE A 51 0.02 -4.99 -2.88
CA PHE A 51 0.13 -3.61 -3.30
C PHE A 51 -0.79 -3.37 -4.49
N LYS A 52 -1.81 -2.53 -4.31
CA LYS A 52 -2.69 -2.12 -5.40
C LYS A 52 -1.90 -1.29 -6.39
N THR A 53 -1.83 -1.76 -7.64
CA THR A 53 -1.12 -1.01 -8.69
C THR A 53 -1.80 0.32 -8.94
N ILE A 54 -1.02 1.41 -8.87
CA ILE A 54 -1.49 2.77 -9.12
C ILE A 54 -1.21 3.13 -10.58
N LYS A 55 -2.21 3.68 -11.26
CA LYS A 55 -2.18 4.02 -12.69
C LYS A 55 -2.98 5.30 -12.96
N LYS A 56 -2.92 5.79 -14.19
CA LYS A 56 -3.74 6.94 -14.65
C LYS A 56 -5.21 6.73 -14.30
N GLY A 57 -5.85 7.76 -13.74
CA GLY A 57 -7.24 7.70 -13.26
C GLY A 57 -7.45 7.05 -11.89
N SER A 58 -6.38 6.70 -11.16
CA SER A 58 -6.51 6.17 -9.79
C SER A 58 -7.23 7.15 -8.87
N LYS A 59 -8.21 6.66 -8.12
CA LYS A 59 -8.94 7.43 -7.08
C LYS A 59 -8.17 7.52 -5.75
N ASP A 60 -7.09 6.76 -5.59
CA ASP A 60 -6.26 6.77 -4.37
C ASP A 60 -5.34 7.99 -4.32
N LYS A 61 -5.91 9.15 -4.00
CA LYS A 61 -5.20 10.44 -3.97
C LYS A 61 -4.01 10.42 -3.03
N LEU A 62 -4.09 9.72 -1.89
CA LEU A 62 -3.04 9.68 -0.88
C LEU A 62 -1.80 8.94 -1.40
N THR A 63 -1.97 7.76 -1.98
CA THR A 63 -0.85 7.01 -2.57
C THR A 63 -0.29 7.72 -3.79
N VAL A 64 -1.13 8.38 -4.59
CA VAL A 64 -0.66 9.21 -5.71
C VAL A 64 0.21 10.36 -5.23
N LYS A 65 -0.17 11.08 -4.17
CA LYS A 65 0.67 12.13 -3.58
C LYS A 65 2.00 11.57 -3.06
N LYS A 66 2.01 10.39 -2.43
CA LYS A 66 3.25 9.71 -2.01
C LYS A 66 4.17 9.42 -3.20
N ILE A 67 3.62 8.89 -4.29
CA ILE A 67 4.36 8.63 -5.54
C ILE A 67 4.93 9.93 -6.10
N GLN A 68 4.12 10.98 -6.23
CA GLN A 68 4.55 12.27 -6.78
C GLN A 68 5.68 12.91 -5.95
N ARG A 69 5.59 12.87 -4.61
CA ARG A 69 6.69 13.33 -3.73
C ARG A 69 7.94 12.48 -3.90
N ALA A 70 7.81 11.16 -3.95
CA ALA A 70 8.95 10.27 -4.13
C ALA A 70 9.65 10.48 -5.47
N LEU A 71 8.90 10.66 -6.56
CA LEU A 71 9.46 10.99 -7.88
C LEU A 71 10.28 12.28 -7.82
N LYS A 72 9.74 13.35 -7.22
CA LYS A 72 10.49 14.60 -7.01
C LYS A 72 11.78 14.40 -6.21
N ARG A 73 11.71 13.70 -5.07
CA ARG A 73 12.88 13.41 -4.23
C ARG A 73 13.95 12.60 -4.96
N ASN A 74 13.54 11.75 -5.89
CA ASN A 74 14.46 10.95 -6.71
C ASN A 74 14.98 11.72 -7.94
N GLY A 75 14.65 13.00 -8.12
CA GLY A 75 15.08 13.81 -9.26
C GLY A 75 14.24 13.66 -10.53
N TYR A 76 13.10 12.96 -10.47
CA TYR A 76 12.21 12.76 -11.62
C TYR A 76 11.05 13.76 -11.58
N TYR A 77 11.33 14.99 -12.00
CA TYR A 77 10.34 16.07 -12.11
C TYR A 77 10.18 16.48 -13.58
N LEU A 78 9.33 15.76 -14.33
CA LEU A 78 9.15 16.14 -15.72
C LEU A 78 8.35 17.42 -15.88
N THR A 79 8.88 18.25 -16.79
CA THR A 79 8.19 19.41 -17.36
C THR A 79 7.81 19.06 -18.80
N PHE A 80 6.54 19.23 -19.16
CA PHE A 80 6.03 19.01 -20.52
C PHE A 80 5.08 20.14 -20.89
N LYS A 81 5.37 20.86 -21.98
CA LYS A 81 4.54 21.97 -22.49
C LYS A 81 4.14 22.98 -21.39
N LYS A 82 5.11 23.48 -20.61
CA LYS A 82 4.92 24.38 -19.45
C LYS A 82 4.18 23.76 -18.24
N HIS A 83 3.78 22.49 -18.27
CA HIS A 83 3.24 21.79 -17.12
C HIS A 83 4.32 20.95 -16.43
N TYR A 84 4.33 20.93 -15.10
CA TYR A 84 5.27 20.14 -14.31
C TYR A 84 4.55 19.11 -13.44
N LEU A 85 5.29 18.13 -12.91
CA LEU A 85 4.77 17.19 -11.93
C LEU A 85 4.31 17.93 -10.65
N LYS A 86 3.00 18.03 -10.45
CA LYS A 86 2.40 18.55 -9.21
C LYS A 86 2.18 17.42 -8.20
N VAL A 87 2.11 17.77 -6.92
CA VAL A 87 1.74 16.84 -5.83
C VAL A 87 0.27 17.03 -5.47
N ASP A 88 -0.58 16.87 -6.47
CA ASP A 88 -2.03 17.12 -6.40
C ASP A 88 -2.84 15.86 -6.06
N GLY A 89 -2.22 14.68 -6.10
CA GLY A 89 -2.91 13.40 -5.95
C GLY A 89 -3.64 12.93 -7.21
N ILE A 90 -3.39 13.58 -8.36
CA ILE A 90 -3.93 13.21 -9.66
C ILE A 90 -2.85 12.47 -10.44
N TYR A 91 -3.11 11.21 -10.78
CA TYR A 91 -2.19 10.44 -11.62
C TYR A 91 -2.40 10.82 -13.10
N GLY A 92 -1.99 12.03 -13.45
CA GLY A 92 -2.11 12.61 -14.79
C GLY A 92 -0.95 12.25 -15.72
N VAL A 93 -0.90 12.91 -16.88
CA VAL A 93 0.10 12.67 -17.93
C VAL A 93 1.53 12.93 -17.42
N CYS A 94 1.74 14.02 -16.69
CA CYS A 94 3.06 14.35 -16.10
C CYS A 94 3.55 13.25 -15.14
N THR A 95 2.64 12.73 -14.30
CA THR A 95 2.93 11.61 -13.38
C THR A 95 3.28 10.34 -14.15
N VAL A 96 2.49 9.97 -15.17
CA VAL A 96 2.76 8.79 -16.01
C VAL A 96 4.14 8.88 -16.64
N ARG A 97 4.49 10.02 -17.25
CA ARG A 97 5.80 10.21 -17.89
C ARG A 97 6.94 10.12 -16.87
N SER A 98 6.81 10.78 -15.72
CA SER A 98 7.84 10.76 -14.66
C SER A 98 8.07 9.34 -14.14
N VAL A 99 6.99 8.55 -14.00
CA VAL A 99 7.10 7.13 -13.63
C VAL A 99 7.78 6.30 -14.70
N LYS A 100 7.50 6.55 -15.99
CA LYS A 100 8.17 5.83 -17.09
C LYS A 100 9.68 6.08 -17.10
N GLU A 101 10.11 7.32 -16.89
CA GLU A 101 11.54 7.65 -16.82
C GLU A 101 12.21 7.03 -15.62
N PHE A 102 11.57 7.12 -14.44
CA PHE A 102 12.04 6.44 -13.25
C PHE A 102 12.19 4.92 -13.49
N GLN A 103 11.19 4.30 -14.11
CA GLN A 103 11.23 2.87 -14.41
C GLN A 103 12.38 2.54 -15.36
N LYS A 104 12.57 3.32 -16.43
CA LYS A 104 13.67 3.15 -17.38
C LYS A 104 15.02 3.26 -16.67
N ALA A 105 15.22 4.32 -15.89
CA ALA A 105 16.47 4.57 -15.18
C ALA A 105 16.77 3.54 -14.07
N LYS A 106 15.75 2.87 -13.52
CA LYS A 106 15.91 1.83 -12.50
C LYS A 106 15.86 0.40 -13.06
N GLY A 107 15.91 0.23 -14.38
CA GLY A 107 15.88 -1.10 -15.03
C GLY A 107 14.57 -1.86 -14.80
N LEU A 108 13.46 -1.15 -14.57
CA LEU A 108 12.14 -1.72 -14.39
C LEU A 108 11.38 -1.74 -15.72
N LYS A 109 10.40 -2.65 -15.84
CA LYS A 109 9.46 -2.64 -16.97
C LYS A 109 8.76 -1.28 -17.06
N VAL A 110 8.96 -0.58 -18.17
CA VAL A 110 8.46 0.78 -18.41
C VAL A 110 6.96 0.74 -18.75
N THR A 111 6.12 0.69 -17.73
CA THR A 111 4.66 0.61 -17.87
C THR A 111 3.95 1.94 -17.63
N GLY A 112 4.62 2.87 -16.94
CA GLY A 112 3.99 4.10 -16.44
C GLY A 112 2.96 3.86 -15.33
N LYS A 113 2.89 2.63 -14.80
CA LYS A 113 2.06 2.22 -13.65
C LYS A 113 2.99 1.92 -12.47
N VAL A 114 2.63 2.34 -11.27
CA VAL A 114 3.38 2.00 -10.05
C VAL A 114 2.82 0.69 -9.49
N ASN A 115 3.52 -0.41 -9.74
CA ASN A 115 3.30 -1.70 -9.08
C ASN A 115 4.19 -1.82 -7.83
N TYR A 116 4.13 -2.96 -7.13
CA TYR A 116 4.95 -3.21 -5.94
C TYR A 116 6.44 -2.97 -6.17
N SER A 117 7.02 -3.50 -7.26
CA SER A 117 8.45 -3.33 -7.56
C SER A 117 8.83 -1.86 -7.76
N THR A 118 7.98 -1.12 -8.48
CA THR A 118 8.17 0.33 -8.68
C THR A 118 8.05 1.10 -7.36
N ALA A 119 7.04 0.79 -6.55
CA ALA A 119 6.83 1.41 -5.24
C ALA A 119 7.99 1.14 -4.27
N LYS A 120 8.53 -0.09 -4.29
CA LYS A 120 9.71 -0.48 -3.51
C LYS A 120 10.93 0.36 -3.90
N LYS A 121 11.21 0.47 -5.21
CA LYS A 121 12.34 1.29 -5.71
C LYS A 121 12.16 2.78 -5.45
N LEU A 122 10.91 3.29 -5.39
CA LEU A 122 10.61 4.66 -5.02
C LEU A 122 10.77 4.95 -3.52
N GLY A 123 10.88 3.91 -2.68
CA GLY A 123 10.98 4.05 -1.21
C GLY A 123 9.68 4.55 -0.58
N ILE A 124 8.53 4.08 -1.07
CA ILE A 124 7.19 4.45 -0.55
C ILE A 124 6.45 3.29 0.14
N LEU A 125 7.16 2.19 0.37
CA LEU A 125 6.67 0.99 1.06
C LEU A 125 7.26 0.90 2.47
#